data_AF-A0A7X1GQG0-F1
#
_entry.id   AF-A0A7X1GQG0-F1
#
_cell.length_a   1.000
_cell.length_b   1.000
_cell.length_c   1.000
_cell.angle_alpha   90.00
_cell.angle_beta   90.00
_cell.angle_gamma   90.00
#
_symmetry.space_group_name_H-M   'P 1'
#
loop_
_entity.id
_entity.type
_entity.pdbx_description
1 polymer ?
#
loop_
_entity_poly.entity_id
_entity_poly.type
_entity_poly.pdbx_seq_one_letter_code
_entity_poly.pdbx_strand_id
1 'polypeptide(L)'
;MDHKLQKWIKWLDVIKVEISELLIGRNIFWQMLELIESNQVSKGKRILGHYLCSSYVSHVVMGIRRQIKIDKQSISFARLLEEIIENPELISREYFKRLYINSPIAKQMPISMSIQWMYTTI
;
A
#
# COMPACT_ATOMS: atom_id res chain seq x y z
N MET A 1 -20.30 -7.29 -2.78
CA MET A 1 -18.91 -7.12 -3.26
C MET A 1 -18.25 -8.49 -3.23
N ASP A 2 -17.39 -8.80 -4.19
CA ASP A 2 -16.71 -10.11 -4.26
C ASP A 2 -15.88 -10.36 -2.98
N HIS A 3 -15.91 -11.60 -2.45
CA HIS A 3 -15.24 -11.94 -1.19
C HIS A 3 -13.71 -11.79 -1.29
N LYS A 4 -13.10 -12.11 -2.44
CA LYS A 4 -11.66 -11.89 -2.67
C LYS A 4 -11.35 -10.39 -2.71
N LEU A 5 -12.17 -9.60 -3.38
CA LEU A 5 -11.99 -8.14 -3.43
C LEU A 5 -12.10 -7.50 -2.03
N GLN A 6 -13.05 -7.95 -1.20
CA GLN A 6 -13.14 -7.54 0.21
C GLN A 6 -11.88 -7.90 1.00
N LYS A 7 -11.33 -9.09 0.78
CA LYS A 7 -10.08 -9.52 1.41
C LYS A 7 -8.92 -8.62 0.99
N TRP A 8 -8.79 -8.33 -0.30
CA TRP A 8 -7.73 -7.49 -0.84
C TRP A 8 -7.77 -6.06 -0.31
N ILE A 9 -8.95 -5.47 -0.16
CA ILE A 9 -9.11 -4.15 0.45
C ILE A 9 -8.61 -4.15 1.90
N LYS A 10 -8.99 -5.15 2.70
CA LYS A 10 -8.49 -5.29 4.09
C LYS A 10 -6.97 -5.48 4.13
N TRP A 11 -6.41 -6.22 3.18
CA TRP A 11 -4.95 -6.38 3.07
C TRP A 11 -4.26 -5.07 2.70
N LEU A 12 -4.83 -4.31 1.77
CA LEU A 12 -4.31 -2.99 1.39
C LEU A 12 -4.28 -2.03 2.59
N ASP A 13 -5.29 -2.06 3.46
CA ASP A 13 -5.30 -1.25 4.68
C ASP A 13 -4.11 -1.59 5.59
N VAL A 14 -3.84 -2.88 5.81
CA VAL A 14 -2.70 -3.35 6.61
C VAL A 14 -1.37 -2.98 5.96
N ILE A 15 -1.21 -3.29 4.67
CA ILE A 15 0.02 -3.02 3.92
C ILE A 15 0.32 -1.52 3.89
N LYS A 16 -0.71 -0.69 3.69
CA LYS A 16 -0.58 0.77 3.71
C LYS A 16 -0.04 1.26 5.03
N VAL A 17 -0.57 0.77 6.17
CA VAL A 17 -0.08 1.14 7.50
C VAL A 17 1.39 0.75 7.65
N GLU A 18 1.73 -0.51 7.35
CA GLU A 18 3.10 -1.00 7.51
C GLU A 18 4.12 -0.24 6.64
N ILE A 19 3.79 0.05 5.38
CA ILE A 19 4.66 0.85 4.50
C ILE A 19 4.75 2.31 4.97
N SER A 20 3.65 2.87 5.45
CA SER A 20 3.62 4.25 5.95
C SER A 20 4.51 4.40 7.19
N GLU A 21 4.48 3.42 8.10
CA GLU A 21 5.38 3.36 9.26
C GLU A 21 6.86 3.34 8.85
N LEU A 22 7.22 2.58 7.82
CA LEU A 22 8.59 2.58 7.29
C LEU A 22 9.01 3.95 6.74
N LEU A 23 8.11 4.64 6.04
CA LEU A 23 8.38 5.98 5.51
C LEU A 23 8.52 7.02 6.63
N ILE A 24 7.67 6.94 7.66
CA ILE A 24 7.77 7.77 8.86
C ILE A 24 9.08 7.48 9.58
N GLY A 25 9.44 6.21 9.78
CA GLY A 25 10.68 5.80 10.40
C GLY A 25 11.92 6.32 9.66
N ARG A 26 11.90 6.30 8.32
CA ARG A 26 12.95 6.92 7.49
C ARG A 26 13.07 8.41 7.76
N ASN A 27 11.95 9.14 7.78
CA ASN A 27 11.96 10.58 8.03
C ASN A 27 12.50 10.92 9.43
N ILE A 28 12.05 10.18 10.46
CA ILE A 28 12.52 10.34 11.84
C ILE A 28 14.02 10.05 11.93
N PHE A 29 14.51 8.99 11.30
CA PHE A 29 15.92 8.63 11.31
C PHE A 29 16.81 9.78 10.80
N TRP A 30 16.47 10.36 9.65
CA TRP A 30 17.26 11.44 9.07
C TRP A 30 17.24 12.71 9.92
N GLN A 31 16.08 13.09 10.46
CA GLN A 31 15.97 14.23 11.37
C GLN A 31 16.80 14.03 12.65
N MET A 32 16.74 12.82 13.24
CA MET A 32 17.52 12.50 14.43
C MET A 32 19.02 12.50 14.16
N LEU A 33 19.45 12.01 12.99
CA LEU A 33 20.85 12.03 12.60
C LEU A 33 21.36 13.47 12.46
N GLU A 34 20.60 14.35 11.82
CA GLU A 34 20.94 15.78 11.68
C GLU A 34 21.07 16.49 13.05
N LEU A 35 20.16 16.21 13.99
CA LEU A 35 20.22 16.73 15.36
C LEU A 35 21.46 16.21 16.13
N ILE A 36 21.84 14.95 15.92
CA ILE A 36 23.03 14.37 16.53
C ILE A 36 24.29 15.00 15.93
N GLU A 37 24.33 15.21 14.62
CA GLU A 37 25.48 15.81 13.94
C GLU A 37 25.70 17.27 14.36
N SER A 38 24.63 18.05 14.49
CA SER A 38 24.69 19.49 14.81
C SER A 38 25.11 19.85 16.25
N ASN A 39 24.95 18.97 17.25
CA ASN A 39 25.23 19.30 18.67
C ASN A 39 26.65 18.94 19.14
N GLN A 40 27.49 19.82 19.70
CA GLN A 40 28.93 19.53 19.98
C GLN A 40 29.30 18.52 21.12
N VAL A 41 28.40 17.68 21.63
CA VAL A 41 28.69 16.79 22.78
C VAL A 41 29.39 15.48 22.33
N SER A 42 30.70 15.39 22.53
CA SER A 42 31.60 14.47 21.77
C SER A 42 31.56 12.96 22.10
N LYS A 43 31.17 12.55 23.32
CA LYS A 43 31.15 11.11 23.70
C LYS A 43 29.79 10.42 23.56
N GLY A 44 28.68 11.12 23.82
CA GLY A 44 27.33 10.55 23.73
C GLY A 44 26.87 10.22 22.31
N LYS A 45 27.32 10.99 21.31
CA LYS A 45 26.94 10.81 19.89
C LYS A 45 27.23 9.44 19.33
N ARG A 46 28.40 8.87 19.62
CA ARG A 46 28.84 7.62 18.99
C ARG A 46 27.93 6.45 19.38
N ILE A 47 27.59 6.35 20.67
CA ILE A 47 26.73 5.29 21.18
C ILE A 47 25.30 5.50 20.70
N LEU A 48 24.77 6.73 20.83
CA LEU A 48 23.41 7.05 20.41
C LEU A 48 23.22 6.89 18.88
N GLY A 49 24.14 7.40 18.08
CA GLY A 49 24.10 7.29 16.62
C GLY A 49 24.23 5.83 16.14
N HIS A 50 25.10 5.04 16.77
CA HIS A 50 25.20 3.61 16.47
C HIS A 50 23.90 2.86 16.82
N TYR A 51 23.33 3.13 18.00
CA TYR A 51 22.05 2.55 18.41
C TYR A 51 20.90 2.95 17.46
N LEU A 52 20.82 4.24 17.09
CA LEU A 52 19.82 4.76 16.16
C LEU A 52 19.96 4.10 14.78
N CYS A 53 21.18 4.01 14.25
CA CYS A 53 21.45 3.38 12.96
C CYS A 53 21.08 1.89 12.95
N SER A 54 21.56 1.13 13.94
CA SER A 54 21.25 -0.31 14.06
C SER A 54 19.74 -0.56 14.24
N SER A 55 19.06 0.25 15.04
CA SER A 55 17.61 0.15 15.25
C SER A 55 16.83 0.46 13.98
N TYR A 56 17.18 1.55 13.28
CA TYR A 56 16.53 1.94 12.02
C TYR A 56 16.74 0.88 10.93
N VAL A 57 17.99 0.42 10.73
CA VAL A 57 18.30 -0.62 9.73
C VAL A 57 17.51 -1.89 10.04
N SER A 58 17.50 -2.33 11.30
CA SER A 58 16.74 -3.53 11.69
C SER A 58 15.24 -3.38 11.43
N HIS A 59 14.67 -2.22 11.79
CA HIS A 59 13.26 -1.92 11.58
C HIS A 59 12.89 -1.95 10.08
N VAL A 60 13.68 -1.27 9.23
CA VAL A 60 13.44 -1.23 7.78
C VAL A 60 13.59 -2.59 7.13
N VAL A 61 14.66 -3.32 7.46
CA VAL A 61 14.91 -4.65 6.90
C VAL A 61 13.79 -5.62 7.29
N MET A 62 13.31 -5.57 8.54
CA MET A 62 12.19 -6.41 8.97
C MET A 62 10.87 -6.05 8.28
N GLY A 63 10.58 -4.76 8.09
CA GLY A 63 9.40 -4.32 7.36
C GLY A 63 9.43 -4.75 5.89
N ILE A 64 10.56 -4.55 5.19
CA ILE A 64 10.72 -4.99 3.80
C ILE A 64 10.60 -6.52 3.70
N ARG A 65 11.26 -7.27 4.59
CA ARG A 65 11.19 -8.74 4.62
C ARG A 65 9.75 -9.23 4.74
N ARG A 66 8.90 -8.54 5.50
CA ARG A 66 7.48 -8.87 5.64
C ARG A 66 6.72 -8.63 4.32
N GLN A 67 6.97 -7.52 3.63
CA GLN A 67 6.25 -7.18 2.39
C GLN A 67 6.58 -8.09 1.20
N ILE A 68 7.75 -8.72 1.19
CA ILE A 68 8.16 -9.65 0.10
C ILE A 68 7.76 -11.11 0.37
N LYS A 69 7.13 -11.41 1.50
CA LYS A 69 6.82 -12.78 1.91
C LYS A 69 5.62 -13.30 1.10
N ILE A 70 5.77 -14.42 0.40
CA ILE A 70 4.72 -15.01 -0.45
C ILE A 70 3.94 -16.15 0.24
N ASP A 71 4.17 -16.37 1.53
CA ASP A 71 3.55 -17.51 2.21
C ASP A 71 2.03 -17.32 2.40
N LYS A 72 1.32 -18.45 2.46
CA LYS A 72 -0.16 -18.48 2.54
C LYS A 72 -0.73 -17.93 3.86
N GLN A 73 0.09 -17.59 4.85
CA GLN A 73 -0.32 -17.01 6.12
C GLN A 73 0.07 -15.53 6.27
N SER A 74 0.93 -14.99 5.41
CA SER A 74 1.31 -13.57 5.45
C SER A 74 0.31 -12.68 4.72
N ILE A 75 -0.01 -11.54 5.33
CA ILE A 75 -0.52 -10.37 4.61
C ILE A 75 0.72 -9.60 4.16
N SER A 76 0.92 -9.49 2.85
CA SER A 76 2.09 -8.85 2.27
C SER A 76 1.76 -8.28 0.90
N PHE A 77 2.53 -7.29 0.46
CA PHE A 77 2.37 -6.71 -0.87
C PHE A 77 2.63 -7.73 -1.98
N ALA A 78 3.69 -8.53 -1.88
CA ALA A 78 4.01 -9.55 -2.88
C ALA A 78 2.87 -10.56 -3.08
N ARG A 79 2.28 -11.04 -1.98
CA ARG A 79 1.16 -12.00 -2.05
C ARG A 79 -0.11 -11.36 -2.59
N LEU A 80 -0.40 -10.11 -2.24
CA LEU A 80 -1.54 -9.39 -2.81
C LEU A 80 -1.41 -9.32 -4.35
N LEU A 81 -0.21 -9.01 -4.86
CA LEU A 81 0.04 -8.97 -6.30
C LEU A 81 -0.11 -10.35 -6.95
N GLU A 82 0.37 -11.41 -6.32
CA GLU A 82 0.19 -12.78 -6.80
C GLU A 82 -1.29 -13.13 -6.96
N GLU A 83 -2.11 -12.85 -5.94
CA GLU A 83 -3.56 -13.13 -6.02
C GLU A 83 -4.28 -12.27 -7.09
N ILE A 84 -3.82 -11.04 -7.30
CA ILE A 84 -4.34 -10.16 -8.37
C ILE A 84 -3.99 -10.72 -9.74
N ILE A 85 -2.75 -11.21 -9.94
CA ILE A 85 -2.32 -11.85 -11.19
C ILE A 85 -3.16 -13.11 -11.47
N GLU A 86 -3.51 -13.87 -10.43
CA GLU A 86 -4.37 -15.05 -10.57
C GLU A 86 -5.85 -14.73 -10.83
N ASN A 87 -6.32 -13.51 -10.51
CA ASN A 87 -7.73 -13.11 -10.61
C ASN A 87 -7.89 -11.67 -11.15
N PRO A 88 -7.31 -11.34 -12.32
CA PRO A 88 -7.25 -9.97 -12.84
C PRO A 88 -8.64 -9.40 -13.18
N GLU A 89 -9.62 -10.27 -13.43
CA GLU A 89 -10.99 -9.89 -13.75
C GLU A 89 -11.66 -9.10 -12.61
N LEU A 90 -11.24 -9.31 -11.35
CA LEU A 90 -11.82 -8.66 -10.17
C LEU A 90 -11.50 -7.17 -10.04
N ILE A 91 -10.46 -6.70 -10.74
CA ILE A 91 -10.10 -5.27 -10.82
C ILE A 91 -10.13 -4.76 -12.25
N SER A 92 -10.74 -5.52 -13.17
CA SER A 92 -10.84 -5.15 -14.58
C SER A 92 -11.84 -4.00 -14.79
N ARG A 93 -11.65 -3.27 -15.89
CA ARG A 93 -12.62 -2.26 -16.35
C ARG A 93 -14.01 -2.86 -16.54
N GLU A 94 -14.09 -4.10 -17.03
CA GLU A 94 -15.36 -4.80 -17.23
C GLU A 94 -16.05 -5.19 -15.92
N TYR A 95 -15.30 -5.53 -14.88
CA TYR A 95 -15.87 -5.64 -13.53
C TYR A 95 -16.42 -4.31 -13.04
N PHE A 96 -15.65 -3.23 -13.17
CA PHE A 96 -16.11 -1.90 -12.78
C PHE A 96 -17.40 -1.50 -13.51
N LYS A 97 -17.43 -1.63 -14.84
CA LYS A 97 -18.63 -1.36 -15.66
C LYS A 97 -19.85 -2.13 -15.15
N ARG A 98 -19.69 -3.42 -14.83
CA ARG A 98 -20.79 -4.27 -14.31
C ARG A 98 -21.39 -3.73 -13.01
N LEU A 99 -20.61 -3.05 -12.16
CA LEU A 99 -21.13 -2.42 -10.94
C LEU A 99 -22.12 -1.28 -11.24
N TYR A 100 -22.02 -0.64 -12.41
CA TYR A 100 -22.82 0.54 -12.77
C TYR A 100 -24.00 0.24 -13.69
N ILE A 101 -24.10 -0.96 -14.28
CA ILE A 101 -25.19 -1.36 -15.19
C ILE A 101 -26.58 -1.14 -14.57
N ASN A 102 -26.71 -1.36 -13.25
CA ASN A 102 -27.97 -1.18 -12.52
C ASN A 102 -28.02 0.09 -11.67
N SER A 103 -27.05 0.98 -11.82
CA SER A 103 -27.00 2.23 -11.07
C SER A 103 -28.16 3.15 -11.49
N PRO A 104 -28.64 4.04 -10.60
CA PRO A 104 -29.65 5.04 -10.94
C PRO A 104 -29.23 5.91 -12.14
N ILE A 105 -27.92 6.16 -12.27
CA ILE A 105 -27.29 6.92 -13.36
C ILE A 105 -27.50 6.21 -14.70
N ALA A 106 -27.29 4.89 -14.76
CA ALA A 106 -27.49 4.11 -15.97
C ALA A 106 -28.97 3.97 -16.36
N LYS A 107 -29.89 3.94 -15.38
CA LYS A 107 -31.34 3.82 -15.62
C LYS A 107 -32.00 5.10 -16.13
N GLN A 108 -31.37 6.27 -15.94
CA GLN A 108 -31.90 7.57 -16.36
C GLN A 108 -31.34 8.04 -17.72
N MET A 109 -30.33 7.37 -18.28
CA MET A 109 -29.80 7.69 -19.61
C MET A 109 -30.61 7.01 -20.72
N PRO A 110 -30.93 7.72 -21.83
CA PRO A 110 -31.51 7.09 -23.02
C PRO A 110 -30.54 6.04 -23.58
N ILE A 111 -31.07 4.92 -24.11
CA ILE A 111 -30.31 3.71 -24.50
C ILE A 111 -29.13 4.03 -25.43
N SER A 112 -29.27 5.01 -26.33
CA SER A 112 -28.21 5.49 -27.24
C SER A 112 -27.06 6.21 -26.54
N MET A 113 -27.31 6.84 -25.40
CA MET A 113 -26.36 7.66 -24.64
C MET A 113 -25.65 6.85 -23.55
N SER A 114 -26.29 5.82 -23.00
CA SER A 114 -25.71 4.90 -22.02
C SER A 114 -24.54 4.07 -22.58
N ILE A 115 -24.63 3.67 -23.86
CA ILE A 115 -23.53 2.96 -24.53
C ILE A 115 -22.39 3.95 -24.82
N GLN A 116 -22.69 5.12 -25.41
CA GLN A 116 -21.68 6.13 -25.74
C GLN A 116 -20.89 6.61 -24.50
N TRP A 117 -21.57 6.93 -23.38
CA TRP A 117 -20.93 7.33 -22.11
C TRP A 117 -20.01 6.28 -21.50
N MET A 118 -20.33 4.99 -21.63
CA MET A 118 -19.44 3.91 -21.16
C MET A 118 -18.13 3.80 -21.95
N TYR A 119 -18.07 4.36 -23.17
CA TYR A 119 -16.89 4.34 -24.03
C TYR A 119 -16.12 5.67 -24.08
N THR A 120 -16.74 6.82 -23.82
CA THR A 120 -16.13 8.15 -24.08
C THR A 120 -15.63 8.94 -22.86
N THR A 121 -15.95 8.56 -21.62
CA THR A 121 -15.62 9.41 -20.43
C THR A 121 -14.59 8.81 -19.45
N ILE A 122 -13.76 7.86 -19.88
CA ILE A 122 -12.54 7.45 -19.13
C ILE A 122 -11.40 7.21 -20.10
#